data_AF-A0A8S4R9L9-F1
#
_entry.id   AF-A0A8S4R9L9-F1
#
_cell.length_a   1.000
_cell.length_b   1.000
_cell.length_c   1.000
_cell.angle_alpha   90.00
_cell.angle_beta   90.00
_cell.angle_gamma   90.00
#
_symmetry.space_group_name_H-M   'P 1'
#
loop_
_entity.id
_entity.type
_entity.pdbx_description
1 polymer ?
#
loop_
_entity_poly.entity_id
_entity_poly.type
_entity_poly.pdbx_seq_one_letter_code
_entity_poly.pdbx_strand_id
1 'polypeptide(L)'
;MLKFYVLFAIFTIDRVKADTTNINNDLQSKLIQQYNGEGYLFPYPYQCMDILKEFAEHASNFTLCAILNARPITLCEKCVGNYVSFRDKYKELLDTVVNGTSCKTIFLYRDRLNAVQEYHNNILNVWDMGNCNECFNWTMGIPSLKSTTIDFHRMSNDTMNCIIKYMVPNSSEVCNKCMQYYEQLDDFYKTLSSDSIGVDSVCMDIVDSMNATRSIWSKSLSCCNLRRTPEMIFLSCAGIISFLPILYYISLRYCGPIRDLPNVLKRKYLV
;
A
#
# COMPACT_ATOMS: atom_id res chain seq x y z
N MET A 1 -65.46 -1.60 95.11
CA MET A 1 -63.99 -1.72 95.05
C MET A 1 -63.56 -1.77 93.60
N LEU A 2 -62.71 -0.82 93.23
CA LEU A 2 -62.22 -0.52 91.87
C LEU A 2 -61.58 -1.74 91.19
N LYS A 3 -62.04 -2.12 90.01
CA LYS A 3 -61.31 -3.00 89.09
C LYS A 3 -60.97 -2.22 87.82
N PHE A 4 -59.70 -1.84 87.70
CA PHE A 4 -59.07 -1.33 86.48
C PHE A 4 -58.98 -2.46 85.45
N TYR A 5 -59.52 -2.23 84.24
CA TYR A 5 -59.13 -2.99 83.05
C TYR A 5 -58.52 -2.02 82.04
N VAL A 6 -57.21 -2.14 81.87
CA VAL A 6 -56.41 -1.43 80.86
C VAL A 6 -56.57 -2.18 79.54
N LEU A 7 -57.10 -1.51 78.53
CA LEU A 7 -57.10 -1.98 77.14
C LEU A 7 -55.67 -1.88 76.58
N PHE A 8 -55.06 -3.02 76.25
CA PHE A 8 -53.84 -3.08 75.45
C PHE A 8 -54.17 -2.73 74.00
N ALA A 9 -53.80 -1.52 73.56
CA ALA A 9 -53.69 -1.19 72.14
C ALA A 9 -52.31 -1.66 71.66
N ILE A 10 -52.28 -2.77 70.93
CA ILE A 10 -51.09 -3.23 70.21
C ILE A 10 -50.93 -2.30 69.00
N PHE A 11 -50.01 -1.33 69.08
CA PHE A 11 -49.50 -0.64 67.91
C PHE A 11 -48.48 -1.54 67.23
N THR A 12 -48.88 -2.22 66.16
CA THR A 12 -47.95 -2.81 65.20
C THR A 12 -47.32 -1.68 64.41
N ILE A 13 -46.05 -1.37 64.71
CA ILE A 13 -45.22 -0.56 63.82
C ILE A 13 -44.89 -1.45 62.61
N ASP A 14 -45.73 -1.38 61.57
CA ASP A 14 -45.34 -1.89 60.27
C ASP A 14 -44.14 -1.06 59.80
N ARG A 15 -42.95 -1.65 59.89
CA ARG A 15 -41.80 -1.15 59.15
C ARG A 15 -42.17 -1.23 57.68
N VAL A 16 -42.48 -0.09 57.07
CA VAL A 16 -42.50 0.07 55.61
C VAL A 16 -41.10 -0.29 55.12
N LYS A 17 -40.92 -1.54 54.72
CA LYS A 17 -39.78 -1.96 53.92
C LYS A 17 -40.00 -1.28 52.57
N ALA A 18 -39.24 -0.22 52.31
CA ALA A 18 -39.18 0.33 50.96
C ALA A 18 -38.83 -0.82 50.00
N ASP A 19 -39.61 -0.98 48.94
CA ASP A 19 -39.45 -2.04 47.94
C ASP A 19 -38.19 -1.77 47.09
N THR A 20 -37.03 -2.01 47.71
CA THR A 20 -35.71 -1.91 47.08
C THR A 20 -35.48 -3.01 46.04
N THR A 21 -36.31 -4.05 46.04
CA THR A 21 -36.25 -5.17 45.10
C THR A 21 -36.66 -4.76 43.68
N ASN A 22 -37.71 -3.95 43.51
CA ASN A 22 -38.11 -3.45 42.19
C ASN A 22 -37.14 -2.42 41.60
N ILE A 23 -36.58 -1.54 42.43
CA ILE A 23 -35.62 -0.51 41.99
C ILE A 23 -34.29 -1.14 41.57
N ASN A 24 -33.81 -2.14 42.31
CA ASN A 24 -32.59 -2.86 41.97
C ASN A 24 -32.73 -3.64 40.66
N ASN A 25 -33.90 -4.22 40.38
CA ASN A 25 -34.17 -4.94 39.14
C ASN A 25 -34.25 -4.00 37.91
N ASP A 26 -34.83 -2.80 38.06
CA ASP A 26 -34.88 -1.78 37.00
C ASP A 26 -33.51 -1.14 36.72
N LEU A 27 -32.72 -0.88 37.77
CA LEU A 27 -31.35 -0.40 37.60
C LEU A 27 -30.46 -1.48 36.98
N GLN A 28 -30.60 -2.73 37.42
CA GLN A 28 -29.82 -3.85 36.90
C GLN A 28 -30.18 -4.16 35.44
N SER A 29 -31.46 -4.08 35.04
CA SER A 29 -31.86 -4.23 33.64
C SER A 29 -31.32 -3.10 32.75
N LYS A 30 -31.38 -1.84 33.21
CA LYS A 30 -30.80 -0.68 32.53
C LYS A 30 -29.28 -0.79 32.39
N LEU A 31 -28.59 -1.26 33.43
CA LEU A 31 -27.14 -1.47 33.41
C LEU A 31 -26.74 -2.63 32.48
N ILE A 32 -27.51 -3.72 32.45
CA ILE A 32 -27.29 -4.84 31.53
C ILE A 32 -27.55 -4.42 30.08
N GLN A 33 -28.60 -3.63 29.82
CA GLN A 33 -28.84 -3.05 28.50
C GLN A 33 -27.71 -2.11 28.08
N GLN A 34 -27.22 -1.27 29.00
CA GLN A 34 -26.08 -0.39 28.75
C GLN A 34 -24.78 -1.17 28.51
N TYR A 35 -24.60 -2.33 29.17
CA TYR A 35 -23.47 -3.24 28.96
C TYR A 35 -23.56 -4.02 27.63
N ASN A 36 -24.77 -4.43 27.23
CA ASN A 36 -25.01 -5.15 25.98
C ASN A 36 -25.10 -4.22 24.75
N GLY A 37 -25.01 -2.91 24.94
CA GLY A 37 -25.16 -1.91 23.87
C GLY A 37 -26.62 -1.67 23.42
N GLU A 38 -27.59 -2.31 24.07
CA GLU A 38 -29.03 -2.11 23.85
C GLU A 38 -29.62 -0.94 24.66
N GLY A 39 -28.81 -0.32 25.54
CA GLY A 39 -29.21 0.70 26.52
C GLY A 39 -28.85 2.14 26.15
N TYR A 40 -28.72 2.48 24.87
CA TYR A 40 -28.74 3.88 24.48
C TYR A 40 -30.14 4.42 24.77
N LEU A 41 -30.24 5.30 25.77
CA LEU A 41 -31.49 5.92 26.24
C LEU A 41 -32.30 6.60 25.11
N PHE A 42 -31.65 6.82 23.96
CA PHE A 42 -32.24 7.14 22.68
C PHE A 42 -31.59 6.27 21.60
N PRO A 43 -32.37 5.63 20.68
CA PRO A 43 -31.78 5.05 19.48
C PRO A 43 -30.99 6.13 18.75
N TYR A 44 -29.79 5.79 18.26
CA TYR A 44 -29.02 6.70 17.40
C TYR A 44 -29.94 7.27 16.31
N PRO A 45 -29.72 8.51 15.86
CA PRO A 45 -30.49 9.04 14.75
C PRO A 45 -30.45 8.04 13.58
N TYR A 46 -31.60 7.60 13.09
CA TYR A 46 -31.70 6.53 12.10
C TYR A 46 -30.80 6.80 10.89
N GLN A 47 -30.75 8.06 10.46
CA GLN A 47 -29.90 8.56 9.37
C GLN A 47 -28.41 8.30 9.63
N CYS A 48 -27.92 8.53 10.86
CA CYS A 48 -26.53 8.24 11.20
C CYS A 48 -26.22 6.74 11.12
N MET A 49 -27.17 5.90 11.55
CA MET A 49 -27.01 4.44 11.49
C MET A 49 -27.03 3.93 10.04
N ASP A 50 -27.86 4.52 9.18
CA ASP A 50 -27.94 4.16 7.77
C ASP A 50 -26.64 4.56 7.03
N ILE A 51 -26.11 5.76 7.27
CA ILE A 51 -24.80 6.18 6.73
C ILE A 51 -23.68 5.23 7.18
N LEU A 52 -23.69 4.82 8.46
CA LEU A 52 -22.69 3.88 8.97
C LEU A 52 -22.78 2.51 8.27
N LYS A 53 -24.00 2.00 8.02
CA LYS A 53 -24.20 0.73 7.31
C LYS A 53 -23.70 0.81 5.88
N GLU A 54 -24.02 1.88 5.15
CA GLU A 54 -23.55 2.09 3.79
C GLU A 54 -22.02 2.21 3.74
N PHE A 55 -21.41 2.95 4.69
CA PHE A 55 -19.95 2.99 4.83
C PHE A 55 -19.36 1.59 5.02
N ALA A 56 -19.93 0.77 5.91
CA ALA A 56 -19.46 -0.60 6.16
C ALA A 56 -19.62 -1.50 4.93
N GLU A 57 -20.72 -1.36 4.19
CA GLU A 57 -20.96 -2.09 2.94
C GLU A 57 -19.92 -1.74 1.87
N HIS A 58 -19.68 -0.44 1.64
CA HIS A 58 -18.66 -0.02 0.67
C HIS A 58 -17.23 -0.39 1.10
N ALA A 59 -16.92 -0.34 2.40
CA ALA A 59 -15.65 -0.82 2.93
C ALA A 59 -15.45 -2.32 2.68
N SER A 60 -16.49 -3.13 2.91
CA SER A 60 -16.49 -4.57 2.63
C SER A 60 -16.33 -4.85 1.13
N ASN A 61 -17.07 -4.14 0.27
CA ASN A 61 -17.00 -4.30 -1.18
C ASN A 61 -15.63 -3.92 -1.74
N PHE A 62 -15.03 -2.83 -1.25
CA PHE A 62 -13.65 -2.47 -1.60
C PHE A 62 -12.67 -3.56 -1.16
N THR A 63 -12.77 -4.04 0.08
CA THR A 63 -11.87 -5.07 0.62
C THR A 63 -11.95 -6.37 -0.18
N LEU A 64 -13.16 -6.82 -0.49
CA LEU A 64 -13.39 -7.99 -1.36
C LEU A 64 -12.74 -7.78 -2.74
N CYS A 65 -13.02 -6.65 -3.38
CA CYS A 65 -12.45 -6.33 -4.69
C CYS A 65 -10.92 -6.30 -4.66
N ALA A 66 -10.34 -5.65 -3.64
CA ALA A 66 -8.90 -5.52 -3.46
C ALA A 66 -8.22 -6.89 -3.36
N ILE A 67 -8.77 -7.79 -2.55
CA ILE A 67 -8.23 -9.14 -2.36
C ILE A 67 -8.31 -9.95 -3.67
N LEU A 68 -9.43 -9.88 -4.39
CA LEU A 68 -9.62 -10.60 -5.64
C LEU A 68 -8.70 -10.09 -6.77
N ASN A 69 -8.25 -8.84 -6.71
CA ASN A 69 -7.37 -8.21 -7.70
C ASN A 69 -5.94 -7.99 -7.18
N ALA A 70 -5.51 -8.79 -6.19
CA ALA A 70 -4.17 -8.71 -5.62
C ALA A 70 -3.08 -9.40 -6.45
N ARG A 71 -3.45 -10.34 -7.34
CA ARG A 71 -2.52 -11.07 -8.23
C ARG A 71 -3.22 -11.51 -9.53
N PRO A 72 -2.83 -10.99 -10.71
CA PRO A 72 -1.98 -9.80 -10.90
C PRO A 72 -2.62 -8.56 -10.25
N ILE A 73 -1.79 -7.59 -9.86
CA ILE A 73 -2.29 -6.38 -9.20
C ILE A 73 -3.05 -5.54 -10.23
N THR A 74 -4.36 -5.42 -10.03
CA THR A 74 -5.28 -4.60 -10.84
C THR A 74 -6.28 -3.84 -9.96
N LEU A 75 -5.90 -3.65 -8.69
CA LEU A 75 -6.75 -3.13 -7.64
C LEU A 75 -7.17 -1.69 -7.91
N CYS A 76 -6.26 -0.85 -8.39
CA CYS A 76 -6.55 0.57 -8.58
C CYS A 76 -7.68 0.73 -9.60
N GLU A 77 -7.55 0.08 -10.75
CA GLU A 77 -8.52 0.21 -11.86
C GLU A 77 -9.82 -0.55 -11.61
N LYS A 78 -9.76 -1.76 -11.03
CA LYS A 78 -10.96 -2.58 -10.81
C LYS A 78 -11.78 -2.13 -9.62
N CYS A 79 -11.15 -1.52 -8.61
CA CYS A 79 -11.81 -1.22 -7.33
C CYS A 79 -12.06 0.27 -7.08
N VAL A 80 -11.69 1.16 -8.02
CA VAL A 80 -11.87 2.62 -7.87
C VAL A 80 -13.30 3.03 -7.55
N GLY A 81 -14.32 2.38 -8.14
CA GLY A 81 -15.71 2.69 -7.86
C GLY A 81 -16.08 2.46 -6.40
N ASN A 82 -15.71 1.29 -5.86
CA ASN A 82 -15.92 0.95 -4.45
C ASN A 82 -15.14 1.89 -3.53
N TYR A 83 -13.92 2.24 -3.89
CA TYR A 83 -13.09 3.19 -3.13
C TYR A 83 -13.74 4.57 -3.04
N VAL A 84 -14.23 5.11 -4.16
CA VAL A 84 -14.92 6.40 -4.21
C VAL A 84 -16.16 6.40 -3.34
N SER A 85 -17.03 5.38 -3.45
CA SER A 85 -18.22 5.28 -2.60
C SER A 85 -17.88 5.16 -1.12
N PHE A 86 -16.86 4.37 -0.77
CA PHE A 86 -16.34 4.26 0.60
C PHE A 86 -15.85 5.62 1.14
N ARG A 87 -15.04 6.34 0.36
CA ARG A 87 -14.49 7.65 0.71
C ARG A 87 -15.61 8.67 0.91
N ASP A 88 -16.54 8.73 -0.03
CA ASP A 88 -17.62 9.72 -0.03
C ASP A 88 -18.59 9.46 1.14
N LYS A 89 -18.88 8.20 1.46
CA LYS A 89 -19.71 7.83 2.62
C LYS A 89 -19.02 8.08 3.95
N TYR A 90 -17.71 7.89 4.03
CA TYR A 90 -16.97 8.31 5.22
C TYR A 90 -17.02 9.83 5.41
N LYS A 91 -16.90 10.62 4.32
CA LYS A 91 -17.06 12.07 4.38
C LYS A 91 -18.46 12.49 4.81
N GLU A 92 -19.50 11.85 4.27
CA GLU A 92 -20.88 12.07 4.68
C GLU A 92 -21.08 11.78 6.18
N LEU A 93 -20.47 10.70 6.69
CA LEU A 93 -20.49 10.37 8.12
C LEU A 93 -19.84 11.45 9.00
N LEU A 94 -18.77 12.09 8.50
CA LEU A 94 -18.08 13.17 9.20
C LEU A 94 -18.91 14.46 9.25
N ASP A 95 -19.61 14.78 8.16
CA ASP A 95 -20.26 16.08 7.96
C ASP A 95 -21.73 16.10 8.44
N THR A 96 -22.39 14.94 8.54
CA THR A 96 -23.83 14.86 8.86
C THR A 96 -24.12 15.19 10.33
N VAL A 97 -25.10 16.08 10.54
CA VAL A 97 -25.64 16.46 11.85
C VAL A 97 -27.17 16.29 11.83
N VAL A 98 -27.68 15.48 12.76
CA VAL A 98 -29.10 15.15 12.87
C VAL A 98 -29.63 15.64 14.21
N ASN A 99 -30.61 16.53 14.20
CA ASN A 99 -31.20 17.12 15.42
C ASN A 99 -30.14 17.69 16.39
N GLY A 100 -29.12 18.36 15.84
CA GLY A 100 -28.00 18.92 16.62
C GLY A 100 -26.95 17.89 17.06
N THR A 101 -27.13 16.61 16.77
CA THR A 101 -26.17 15.54 17.10
C THR A 101 -25.36 15.16 15.86
N SER A 102 -24.03 15.28 15.92
CA SER A 102 -23.14 14.91 14.81
C SER A 102 -22.88 13.40 14.78
N CYS A 103 -23.08 12.77 13.61
CA CYS A 103 -22.82 11.32 13.43
C CYS A 103 -21.35 10.97 13.72
N LYS A 104 -20.41 11.85 13.33
CA LYS A 104 -19.00 11.75 13.70
C LYS A 104 -18.80 11.55 15.20
N THR A 105 -19.41 12.41 16.01
CA THR A 105 -19.25 12.35 17.47
C THR A 105 -19.87 11.12 18.10
N ILE A 106 -20.75 10.40 17.38
CA ILE A 106 -21.36 9.15 17.83
C ILE A 106 -20.42 7.97 17.58
N PHE A 107 -19.92 7.84 16.35
CA PHE A 107 -19.24 6.62 15.89
C PHE A 107 -17.71 6.71 15.83
N LEU A 108 -17.15 7.92 15.93
CA LEU A 108 -15.71 8.14 15.93
C LEU A 108 -15.27 8.70 17.28
N TYR A 109 -14.08 8.31 17.73
CA TYR A 109 -13.39 8.85 18.91
C TYR A 109 -14.11 8.65 20.26
N ARG A 110 -15.17 7.82 20.35
CA ARG A 110 -15.87 7.52 21.61
C ARG A 110 -15.20 6.42 22.42
N ASP A 111 -14.66 5.42 21.75
CA ASP A 111 -14.01 4.28 22.36
C ASP A 111 -12.55 4.18 21.95
N ARG A 112 -11.76 3.43 22.71
CA ARG A 112 -10.32 3.25 22.48
C ARG A 112 -10.01 2.41 21.24
N LEU A 113 -10.95 1.59 20.78
CA LEU A 113 -10.77 0.74 19.61
C LEU A 113 -10.93 1.55 18.33
N ASN A 114 -11.89 2.49 18.32
CA ASN A 114 -12.20 3.41 17.23
C ASN A 114 -12.31 2.71 15.87
N ALA A 115 -13.03 1.59 15.85
CA ALA A 115 -13.03 0.63 14.74
C ALA A 115 -13.33 1.26 13.38
N VAL A 116 -14.30 2.19 13.32
CA VAL A 116 -14.68 2.89 12.09
C VAL A 116 -13.49 3.65 11.48
N GLN A 117 -12.69 4.32 12.31
CA GLN A 117 -11.49 5.03 11.85
C GLN A 117 -10.37 4.07 11.47
N GLU A 118 -10.15 3.00 12.23
CA GLU A 118 -9.11 2.02 11.92
C GLU A 118 -9.36 1.33 10.58
N TYR A 119 -10.58 0.88 10.31
CA TYR A 119 -10.93 0.33 9.00
C TYR A 119 -10.80 1.37 7.89
N HIS A 120 -11.18 2.62 8.16
CA HIS A 120 -11.01 3.68 7.19
C HIS A 120 -9.54 3.88 6.81
N ASN A 121 -8.67 4.03 7.81
CA ASN A 121 -7.25 4.27 7.63
C ASN A 121 -6.56 3.09 6.93
N ASN A 122 -6.96 1.85 7.24
CA ASN A 122 -6.41 0.67 6.57
C ASN A 122 -6.75 0.64 5.08
N ILE A 123 -8.00 0.95 4.71
CA ILE A 123 -8.41 1.02 3.30
C ILE A 123 -7.69 2.16 2.58
N LEU A 124 -7.60 3.35 3.19
CA LEU A 124 -6.81 4.45 2.64
C LEU A 124 -5.35 4.05 2.42
N ASN A 125 -4.73 3.40 3.41
CA ASN A 125 -3.34 2.97 3.32
C ASN A 125 -3.12 1.96 2.17
N VAL A 126 -4.05 1.03 1.94
CA VAL A 126 -3.96 0.11 0.78
C VAL A 126 -4.02 0.88 -0.54
N TRP A 127 -4.91 1.88 -0.64
CA TRP A 127 -5.02 2.72 -1.83
C TRP A 127 -3.76 3.56 -2.08
N ASP A 128 -3.23 4.17 -1.02
CA ASP A 128 -2.07 5.06 -1.08
C ASP A 128 -0.76 4.27 -1.32
N MET A 129 -0.59 3.10 -0.70
CA MET A 129 0.53 2.20 -0.99
C MET A 129 0.51 1.69 -2.43
N GLY A 130 -0.67 1.54 -3.03
CA GLY A 130 -0.83 1.24 -4.45
C GLY A 130 -0.53 2.43 -5.36
N ASN A 131 -0.28 3.62 -4.80
CA ASN A 131 -0.21 4.89 -5.50
C ASN A 131 -1.37 5.06 -6.50
N CYS A 132 -2.57 4.60 -6.11
CA CYS A 132 -3.67 4.42 -7.04
C CYS A 132 -4.19 5.74 -7.60
N ASN A 133 -3.95 6.86 -6.91
CA ASN A 133 -4.30 8.18 -7.42
C ASN A 133 -3.59 8.50 -8.74
N GLU A 134 -2.36 8.02 -8.96
CA GLU A 134 -1.59 8.29 -10.18
C GLU A 134 -2.11 7.55 -11.42
N CYS A 135 -2.96 6.53 -11.25
CA CYS A 135 -3.65 5.89 -12.37
C CYS A 135 -4.72 6.82 -13.00
N PHE A 136 -5.18 7.85 -12.28
CA PHE A 136 -6.36 8.64 -12.64
C PHE A 136 -6.12 10.15 -12.66
N ASN A 137 -6.88 10.83 -13.51
CA ASN A 137 -7.16 12.25 -13.39
C ASN A 137 -8.45 12.45 -12.58
N TRP A 138 -8.35 13.21 -11.49
CA TRP A 138 -9.47 13.50 -10.61
C TRP A 138 -10.10 14.84 -10.96
N THR A 139 -11.34 14.82 -11.44
CA THR A 139 -12.12 16.04 -11.72
C THR A 139 -13.34 16.06 -10.81
N MET A 140 -13.41 17.05 -9.91
CA MET A 140 -14.51 17.15 -8.93
C MET A 140 -14.74 15.86 -8.12
N GLY A 141 -13.68 15.12 -7.80
CA GLY A 141 -13.76 13.86 -7.04
C GLY A 141 -14.15 12.63 -7.86
N ILE A 142 -14.40 12.78 -9.16
CA ILE A 142 -14.69 11.69 -10.10
C ILE A 142 -13.37 11.26 -10.79
N PRO A 143 -13.02 9.97 -10.74
CA PRO A 143 -11.82 9.44 -11.37
C PRO A 143 -12.06 9.15 -12.86
N SER A 144 -11.12 9.58 -13.70
CA SER A 144 -11.02 9.18 -15.10
C SER A 144 -9.62 8.67 -15.37
N LEU A 145 -9.46 7.61 -16.16
CA LEU A 145 -8.12 7.07 -16.44
C LEU A 145 -7.23 8.12 -17.10
N LYS A 146 -6.00 8.23 -16.61
CA LYS A 146 -4.98 9.10 -17.19
C LYS A 146 -4.61 8.59 -18.58
N SER A 147 -4.33 9.50 -19.53
CA SER A 147 -3.97 9.12 -20.90
C SER A 147 -2.74 8.21 -20.92
N THR A 148 -1.75 8.48 -20.06
CA THR A 148 -0.55 7.66 -19.92
C THR A 148 -0.84 6.23 -19.48
N THR A 149 -1.83 6.02 -18.61
CA THR A 149 -2.27 4.70 -18.17
C THR A 149 -2.90 3.93 -19.33
N ILE A 150 -3.76 4.60 -20.12
CA ILE A 150 -4.38 4.01 -21.30
C ILE A 150 -3.33 3.63 -22.34
N ASP A 151 -2.37 4.52 -22.60
CA ASP A 151 -1.28 4.28 -23.54
C ASP A 151 -0.39 3.10 -23.08
N PHE A 152 -0.08 3.02 -21.78
CA PHE A 152 0.65 1.88 -21.21
C PHE A 152 -0.08 0.56 -21.48
N HIS A 153 -1.38 0.50 -21.18
CA HIS A 153 -2.18 -0.72 -21.38
C HIS A 153 -2.25 -1.15 -22.82
N ARG A 154 -2.38 -0.20 -23.75
CA ARG A 154 -2.32 -0.49 -25.18
C ARG A 154 -0.98 -1.14 -25.54
N MET A 155 0.14 -0.53 -25.17
CA MET A 155 1.48 -1.03 -25.48
C MET A 155 1.79 -2.38 -24.80
N SER A 156 1.32 -2.55 -23.57
CA SER A 156 1.42 -3.81 -22.81
C SER A 156 0.64 -4.92 -23.49
N ASN A 157 -0.62 -4.66 -23.89
CA ASN A 157 -1.43 -5.60 -24.64
C ASN A 157 -0.81 -5.94 -26.00
N ASP A 158 -0.31 -4.96 -26.74
CA ASP A 158 0.36 -5.20 -28.03
C ASP A 158 1.59 -6.10 -27.87
N THR A 159 2.40 -5.84 -26.83
CA THR A 159 3.58 -6.65 -26.49
C THR A 159 3.19 -8.09 -26.14
N MET A 160 2.20 -8.25 -25.24
CA MET A 160 1.74 -9.59 -24.84
C MET A 160 1.06 -10.34 -25.99
N ASN A 161 0.30 -9.66 -26.84
CA ASN A 161 -0.29 -10.24 -28.05
C ASN A 161 0.79 -10.72 -29.01
N CYS A 162 1.87 -9.94 -29.20
CA CYS A 162 3.01 -10.38 -30.00
C CYS A 162 3.65 -11.64 -29.38
N ILE A 163 3.93 -11.63 -28.07
CA ILE A 163 4.52 -12.76 -27.37
C ILE A 163 3.66 -14.01 -27.54
N ILE A 164 2.36 -13.94 -27.25
CA ILE A 164 1.42 -15.06 -27.37
C ILE A 164 1.38 -15.60 -28.80
N LYS A 165 1.34 -14.71 -29.80
CA LYS A 165 1.31 -15.10 -31.22
C LYS A 165 2.52 -15.91 -31.65
N TYR A 166 3.72 -15.57 -31.20
CA TYR A 166 4.96 -16.27 -31.60
C TYR A 166 5.38 -17.37 -30.62
N MET A 167 4.82 -17.40 -29.42
CA MET A 167 5.08 -18.46 -28.44
C MET A 167 4.56 -19.83 -28.89
N VAL A 168 3.54 -19.85 -29.76
CA VAL A 168 2.94 -21.05 -30.36
C VAL A 168 3.00 -20.87 -31.89
N PRO A 169 3.86 -21.56 -32.67
CA PRO A 169 4.46 -22.88 -32.47
C PRO A 169 5.99 -22.93 -32.29
N ASN A 170 6.71 -21.79 -32.25
CA ASN A 170 8.17 -21.77 -32.13
C ASN A 170 8.65 -20.63 -31.20
N SER A 171 8.88 -20.96 -29.93
CA SER A 171 9.29 -20.00 -28.89
C SER A 171 10.63 -19.31 -29.16
N SER A 172 11.48 -19.87 -30.05
CA SER A 172 12.81 -19.32 -30.34
C SER A 172 12.78 -17.99 -31.11
N GLU A 173 11.68 -17.67 -31.80
CA GLU A 173 11.57 -16.44 -32.60
C GLU A 173 10.95 -15.26 -31.84
N VAL A 174 10.34 -15.50 -30.67
CA VAL A 174 9.60 -14.47 -29.90
C VAL A 174 10.47 -13.25 -29.66
N CYS A 175 11.71 -13.45 -29.19
CA CYS A 175 12.63 -12.36 -28.89
C CYS A 175 12.89 -11.48 -30.12
N ASN A 176 13.11 -12.08 -31.29
CA ASN A 176 13.42 -11.34 -32.52
C ASN A 176 12.19 -10.63 -33.09
N LYS A 177 11.01 -11.26 -33.03
CA LYS A 177 9.77 -10.72 -33.61
C LYS A 177 9.11 -9.67 -32.71
N CYS A 178 9.28 -9.78 -31.40
CA CYS A 178 8.61 -8.91 -30.42
C CYS A 178 9.54 -7.90 -29.73
N MET A 179 10.85 -7.87 -30.07
CA MET A 179 11.83 -6.95 -29.47
C MET A 179 11.34 -5.50 -29.52
N GLN A 180 10.90 -5.03 -30.69
CA GLN A 180 10.48 -3.64 -30.83
C GLN A 180 9.26 -3.28 -29.97
N TYR A 181 8.29 -4.20 -29.82
CA TYR A 181 7.12 -3.95 -28.95
C TYR A 181 7.56 -3.84 -27.50
N TYR A 182 8.42 -4.76 -27.04
CA TYR A 182 8.96 -4.76 -25.69
C TYR A 182 9.82 -3.50 -25.41
N GLU A 183 10.71 -3.12 -26.33
CA GLU A 183 11.55 -1.92 -26.17
C GLU A 183 10.71 -0.65 -26.11
N GLN A 184 9.71 -0.51 -26.99
CA GLN A 184 8.79 0.63 -26.95
C GLN A 184 8.04 0.71 -25.61
N LEU A 185 7.54 -0.41 -25.10
CA LEU A 185 6.87 -0.48 -23.80
C LEU A 185 7.83 -0.11 -22.66
N ASP A 186 9.03 -0.67 -22.65
CA ASP A 186 10.04 -0.43 -21.62
C ASP A 186 10.50 1.03 -21.61
N ASP A 187 10.71 1.63 -22.78
CA ASP A 187 11.08 3.03 -22.90
C ASP A 187 9.93 3.94 -22.49
N PHE A 188 8.69 3.63 -22.88
CA PHE A 188 7.52 4.37 -22.40
C PHE A 188 7.40 4.31 -20.87
N TYR A 189 7.54 3.12 -20.27
CA TYR A 189 7.52 2.97 -18.81
C TYR A 189 8.61 3.81 -18.12
N LYS A 190 9.83 3.87 -18.68
CA LYS A 190 10.90 4.75 -18.16
C LYS A 190 10.53 6.23 -18.21
N THR A 191 9.67 6.67 -19.13
CA THR A 191 9.19 8.08 -19.14
C THR A 191 8.16 8.37 -18.05
N LEU A 192 7.45 7.35 -17.56
CA LEU A 192 6.45 7.50 -16.49
C LEU A 192 7.09 7.57 -15.09
N SER A 193 8.27 6.99 -14.95
CA SER A 193 8.98 6.87 -13.68
C SER A 193 10.17 7.84 -13.62
N SER A 194 10.25 8.65 -12.55
CA SER A 194 11.46 9.44 -12.27
C SER A 194 12.65 8.56 -11.83
N ASP A 195 12.37 7.37 -11.30
CA ASP A 195 13.36 6.40 -10.82
C ASP A 195 13.39 5.12 -11.66
N SER A 196 14.49 4.37 -11.62
CA SER A 196 14.57 3.08 -12.32
C SER A 196 13.62 2.01 -11.77
N ILE A 197 13.07 2.23 -10.57
CA ILE A 197 12.27 1.25 -9.79
C ILE A 197 10.75 1.48 -9.95
N GLY A 198 10.27 2.70 -10.28
CA GLY A 198 8.84 2.93 -10.53
C GLY A 198 7.96 3.19 -9.31
N VAL A 199 8.54 3.41 -8.12
CA VAL A 199 7.79 3.35 -6.85
C VAL A 199 7.13 4.68 -6.48
N ASP A 200 7.71 5.82 -6.88
CA ASP A 200 7.31 7.11 -6.32
C ASP A 200 6.26 7.87 -7.17
N SER A 201 6.09 7.53 -8.45
CA SER A 201 5.21 8.27 -9.38
C SER A 201 4.27 7.42 -10.22
N VAL A 202 4.37 6.10 -10.17
CA VAL A 202 3.61 5.19 -11.03
C VAL A 202 2.67 4.35 -10.16
N CYS A 203 1.43 4.16 -10.60
CA CYS A 203 0.48 3.33 -9.87
C CYS A 203 0.84 1.84 -9.98
N MET A 204 0.51 1.08 -8.93
CA MET A 204 0.97 -0.29 -8.75
C MET A 204 0.45 -1.26 -9.81
N ASP A 205 -0.73 -0.99 -10.39
CA ASP A 205 -1.28 -1.78 -11.52
C ASP A 205 -0.31 -1.78 -12.73
N ILE A 206 0.28 -0.62 -13.06
CA ILE A 206 1.28 -0.47 -14.13
C ILE A 206 2.60 -1.14 -13.72
N VAL A 207 3.06 -0.90 -12.48
CA VAL A 207 4.33 -1.45 -11.97
C VAL A 207 4.33 -2.98 -11.97
N ASP A 208 3.26 -3.61 -11.48
CA ASP A 208 3.12 -5.08 -11.47
C ASP A 208 3.04 -5.64 -12.89
N SER A 209 2.26 -5.00 -13.79
CA SER A 209 2.19 -5.39 -15.20
C SER A 209 3.54 -5.33 -15.90
N MET A 210 4.31 -4.26 -15.68
CA MET A 210 5.65 -4.12 -16.27
C MET A 210 6.63 -5.13 -15.68
N ASN A 211 6.60 -5.36 -14.36
CA ASN A 211 7.45 -6.35 -13.71
C ASN A 211 7.14 -7.79 -14.18
N ALA A 212 5.86 -8.12 -14.34
CA ALA A 212 5.44 -9.39 -14.93
C ALA A 212 5.95 -9.54 -16.36
N THR A 213 5.80 -8.50 -17.19
CA THR A 213 6.29 -8.48 -18.57
C THR A 213 7.81 -8.65 -18.64
N ARG A 214 8.58 -7.91 -17.82
CA ARG A 214 10.04 -8.06 -17.70
C ARG A 214 10.44 -9.46 -17.25
N SER A 215 9.70 -10.05 -16.32
CA SER A 215 9.96 -11.41 -15.85
C SER A 215 9.72 -12.44 -16.97
N ILE A 216 8.63 -12.31 -17.72
CA ILE A 216 8.34 -13.17 -18.88
C ILE A 216 9.44 -13.02 -19.94
N TRP A 217 9.80 -11.78 -20.28
CA TRP A 217 10.80 -11.47 -21.30
C TRP A 217 12.20 -12.02 -20.93
N SER A 218 12.66 -11.73 -19.71
CA SER A 218 14.03 -12.05 -19.28
C SER A 218 14.18 -13.47 -18.76
N LYS A 219 13.27 -13.97 -17.92
CA LYS A 219 13.40 -15.27 -17.25
C LYS A 219 12.73 -16.39 -18.05
N SER A 220 11.46 -16.20 -18.42
CA SER A 220 10.69 -17.26 -19.09
C SER A 220 11.13 -17.47 -20.54
N LEU A 221 11.39 -16.38 -21.28
CA LEU A 221 11.80 -16.42 -22.68
C LEU A 221 13.32 -16.30 -22.89
N SER A 222 14.08 -15.93 -21.85
CA SER A 222 15.54 -15.77 -21.93
C SER A 222 16.02 -14.78 -23.00
N CYS A 223 15.20 -13.79 -23.37
CA CYS A 223 15.51 -12.84 -24.44
C CYS A 223 16.68 -11.90 -24.12
N CYS A 224 17.03 -11.74 -22.84
CA CYS A 224 18.18 -10.91 -22.43
C CYS A 224 19.55 -11.57 -22.66
N ASN A 225 19.61 -12.87 -23.01
CA ASN A 225 20.89 -13.56 -23.28
C ASN A 225 21.64 -13.05 -24.51
N LEU A 226 21.00 -12.24 -25.35
CA LEU A 226 21.65 -11.56 -26.48
C LEU A 226 22.81 -10.63 -26.05
N ARG A 227 22.84 -10.21 -24.78
CA ARG A 227 23.81 -9.24 -24.23
C ARG A 227 25.06 -9.85 -23.58
N ARG A 228 25.32 -11.16 -23.72
CA ARG A 228 26.55 -11.82 -23.20
C ARG A 228 27.81 -11.56 -24.04
N THR A 229 27.67 -11.07 -25.26
CA THR A 229 28.79 -10.87 -26.20
C THR A 229 29.82 -9.78 -25.83
N PRO A 230 29.56 -8.74 -25.00
CA PRO A 230 30.57 -7.73 -24.67
C PRO A 230 31.41 -8.06 -23.42
N GLU A 231 31.09 -9.10 -22.64
CA GLU A 231 31.86 -9.42 -21.41
C GLU A 231 33.31 -9.79 -21.72
N MET A 232 33.55 -10.55 -22.79
CA MET A 232 34.91 -10.98 -23.17
C MET A 232 35.80 -9.81 -23.61
N ILE A 233 35.25 -8.84 -24.32
CA ILE A 233 35.97 -7.64 -24.76
C ILE A 233 36.31 -6.77 -23.55
N PHE A 234 35.35 -6.57 -22.65
CA PHE A 234 35.56 -5.84 -21.41
C PHE A 234 36.65 -6.46 -20.54
N LEU A 235 36.60 -7.79 -20.33
CA LEU A 235 37.60 -8.53 -19.56
C LEU A 235 38.99 -8.42 -20.21
N SER A 236 39.07 -8.48 -21.54
CA SER A 236 40.34 -8.34 -22.27
C SER A 236 40.94 -6.94 -22.09
N CYS A 237 40.14 -5.88 -22.24
CA CYS A 237 40.59 -4.50 -22.02
C CYS A 237 41.01 -4.26 -20.56
N ALA A 238 40.24 -4.74 -19.59
CA ALA A 238 40.56 -4.63 -18.17
C ALA A 238 41.88 -5.34 -17.83
N GLY A 239 42.11 -6.52 -18.42
CA GLY A 239 43.37 -7.27 -18.27
C GLY A 239 44.58 -6.50 -18.80
N ILE A 240 44.48 -5.92 -19.99
CA ILE A 240 45.56 -5.12 -20.59
C ILE A 240 45.87 -3.89 -19.71
N ILE A 241 44.83 -3.14 -19.31
CA ILE A 241 44.99 -1.95 -18.48
C ILE A 241 45.63 -2.29 -17.14
N SER A 242 45.25 -3.41 -16.53
CA SER A 242 45.82 -3.88 -15.25
C SER A 242 47.29 -4.29 -15.38
N PHE A 243 47.74 -4.70 -16.57
CA PHE A 243 49.12 -5.12 -16.83
C PHE A 243 50.07 -3.97 -17.18
N LEU A 244 49.54 -2.85 -17.70
CA LEU A 244 50.33 -1.66 -18.05
C LEU A 244 51.21 -1.11 -16.88
N PRO A 245 50.73 -1.01 -15.62
CA PRO A 245 51.56 -0.58 -14.50
C PRO A 245 52.74 -1.51 -14.24
N ILE A 246 52.53 -2.84 -14.38
CA ILE A 246 53.59 -3.84 -14.18
C ILE A 246 54.68 -3.65 -15.24
N LEU A 247 54.29 -3.51 -16.51
CA LEU A 247 55.21 -3.21 -17.61
C LEU A 247 55.96 -1.90 -17.39
N TYR A 248 55.28 -0.86 -16.89
CA TYR A 248 55.89 0.42 -16.56
C TYR A 248 56.98 0.28 -15.50
N TYR A 249 56.71 -0.42 -14.39
CA TYR A 249 57.70 -0.64 -13.33
C TYR A 249 58.88 -1.53 -13.77
N ILE A 250 58.61 -2.56 -14.58
CA ILE A 250 59.67 -3.37 -15.20
C ILE A 250 60.55 -2.49 -16.11
N SER A 251 59.93 -1.66 -16.93
CA SER A 251 60.66 -0.75 -17.84
C SER A 251 61.51 0.26 -17.06
N LEU A 252 61.00 0.82 -15.96
CA LEU A 252 61.80 1.69 -15.09
C LEU A 252 63.00 0.96 -14.47
N ARG A 253 62.84 -0.31 -14.10
CA ARG A 253 63.91 -1.11 -13.48
C ARG A 253 65.04 -1.45 -14.45
N TYR A 254 64.71 -1.79 -15.70
CA TYR A 254 65.70 -2.27 -16.67
C TYR A 254 66.16 -1.23 -17.68
N CYS A 255 65.32 -0.22 -17.99
CA CYS A 255 65.62 0.83 -18.96
C CYS A 255 65.81 2.21 -18.30
N GLY A 256 65.69 2.32 -16.97
CA GLY A 256 66.00 3.55 -16.26
C GLY A 256 67.49 3.87 -16.34
N PRO A 257 67.89 5.15 -16.50
CA PRO A 257 69.31 5.51 -16.51
C PRO A 257 69.93 5.06 -15.19
N ILE A 258 71.03 4.30 -15.29
CA ILE A 258 71.90 4.01 -14.15
C ILE A 258 72.27 5.38 -13.58
N ARG A 259 71.78 5.71 -12.39
CA ARG A 259 72.21 6.92 -11.69
C ARG A 259 73.66 6.67 -11.31
N ASP A 260 74.59 7.14 -12.15
CA ASP A 260 75.99 7.23 -11.78
C ASP A 260 76.05 7.92 -10.42
N LEU A 261 76.62 7.20 -9.44
CA LEU A 261 76.72 7.66 -8.07
C LEU A 261 77.35 9.06 -8.07
N PRO A 262 76.68 10.10 -7.56
CA PRO A 262 77.18 11.45 -7.69
C PRO A 262 78.57 11.53 -7.02
N ASN A 263 79.54 12.11 -7.74
CA ASN A 263 80.96 12.19 -7.38
C ASN A 263 81.25 12.79 -5.98
N VAL A 264 80.24 13.28 -5.27
CA VAL A 264 80.31 13.77 -3.89
C VAL A 264 80.78 12.72 -2.88
N LEU A 265 80.66 11.42 -3.17
CA LEU A 265 81.17 10.36 -2.29
C LEU A 265 82.66 10.00 -2.52
N LYS A 266 83.29 10.43 -3.61
CA LYS A 266 84.72 10.17 -3.87
C LYS A 266 85.68 11.07 -3.07
N ARG A 267 85.21 12.21 -2.55
CA ARG A 267 86.05 13.18 -1.82
C ARG A 267 86.27 12.84 -0.34
N LYS A 268 85.62 11.80 0.22
CA LYS A 268 85.76 11.45 1.65
C LYS A 268 86.94 10.53 1.98
N TYR A 269 87.75 10.10 1.00
CA TYR A 269 88.88 9.19 1.21
C TYR A 269 90.27 9.80 0.91
N LEU A 270 90.36 11.14 0.83
CA LEU A 270 91.64 11.85 0.70
C LEU A 270 91.72 12.97 1.73
N VAL A 271 91.80 12.61 3.02
CA VAL A 271 92.44 13.38 4.10
C VAL A 271 93.09 12.37 5.03
#